data_AF-X0VHS5-F1
#
_entry.id   AF-X0VHS5-F1
#
_cell.length_a   1.000
_cell.length_b   1.000
_cell.length_c   1.000
_cell.angle_alpha   90.00
_cell.angle_beta   90.00
_cell.angle_gamma   90.00
#
_symmetry.space_group_name_H-M   'P 1'
#
loop_
_entity.id
_entity.type
_entity.pdbx_description
1 polymer ?
#
loop_
_entity_poly.entity_id
_entity_poly.type
_entity_poly.pdbx_seq_one_letter_code
_entity_poly.pdbx_strand_id
1 'polypeptide(L)'
;VLIKNILLAEYLGNCPFLGTSRRMDTAVGMGLAVIFVLTIATAITYWVQYTFLNPYNLGYLQTIVFILVIAALVQFVEMFLRKFTPPLYQALGIFLPLITTNCAVLGVAILCIRRAYTFPEAVVFGIASASGFTLALILMAGIRERLEISDVPRPFRGTAIGLIMAGLMALAFFGFVGVDASLTALSQN
;
A
#
# COMPACT_ATOMS: atom_id res chain seq x y z
N VAL A 1 -1.58 -13.78 -4.95
CA VAL A 1 -1.66 -12.40 -4.39
C VAL A 1 -0.44 -12.06 -3.54
N LEU A 2 0.08 -12.97 -2.70
CA LEU A 2 1.36 -12.77 -1.99
C LEU A 2 2.58 -12.62 -2.95
N ILE A 3 2.59 -13.35 -4.06
CA ILE A 3 3.72 -13.39 -5.02
C ILE A 3 3.69 -12.24 -6.05
N LYS A 4 2.49 -11.68 -6.33
CA LYS A 4 2.29 -10.46 -7.15
C LYS A 4 2.00 -9.25 -6.25
N ASN A 5 2.91 -8.95 -5.31
CA ASN A 5 2.77 -7.77 -4.46
C ASN A 5 2.88 -6.51 -5.34
N ILE A 6 1.80 -5.72 -5.43
CA ILE A 6 1.74 -4.47 -6.20
C ILE A 6 2.90 -3.52 -5.85
N LEU A 7 3.36 -3.56 -4.59
CA LEU A 7 4.42 -2.69 -4.12
C LEU A 7 5.78 -2.98 -4.76
N LEU A 8 6.13 -4.26 -4.91
CA LEU A 8 7.46 -4.68 -5.36
C LEU A 8 7.49 -5.07 -6.84
N ALA A 9 6.36 -5.53 -7.38
CA ALA A 9 6.24 -5.87 -8.80
C ALA A 9 5.87 -4.66 -9.67
N GLU A 10 5.04 -3.74 -9.17
CA GLU A 10 4.59 -2.57 -9.94
C GLU A 10 5.19 -1.24 -9.43
N TYR A 11 6.02 -1.28 -8.38
CA TYR A 11 6.78 -0.12 -7.84
C TYR A 11 5.89 1.05 -7.34
N LEU A 12 4.65 0.78 -6.93
CA LEU A 12 3.74 1.79 -6.37
C LEU A 12 3.90 1.89 -4.85
N GLY A 13 3.64 3.08 -4.27
CA GLY A 13 3.53 3.26 -2.81
C GLY A 13 4.84 3.55 -2.06
N ASN A 14 5.87 3.99 -2.78
CA ASN A 14 7.17 4.31 -2.20
C ASN A 14 7.15 5.52 -1.24
N CYS A 15 6.17 6.43 -1.36
CA CYS A 15 6.08 7.68 -0.59
C CYS A 15 5.94 7.44 0.93
N PRO A 16 4.90 6.72 1.41
CA PRO A 16 4.83 6.38 2.83
C PRO A 16 5.90 5.36 3.23
N PHE A 17 6.33 4.52 2.30
CA PHE A 17 7.33 3.48 2.53
C PHE A 17 8.69 4.05 2.93
N LEU A 18 9.18 5.11 2.27
CA LEU A 18 10.44 5.75 2.63
C LEU A 18 10.34 6.63 3.87
N GLY A 19 9.16 7.24 4.12
CA GLY A 19 8.94 8.17 5.22
C GLY A 19 8.72 7.51 6.59
N THR A 20 8.02 6.37 6.64
CA THR A 20 7.57 5.75 7.90
C THR A 20 8.38 4.51 8.32
N SER A 21 9.38 4.12 7.54
CA SER A 21 10.23 2.94 7.79
C SER A 21 11.45 3.21 8.69
N ARG A 22 11.48 4.31 9.45
CA ARG A 22 12.60 4.57 10.38
C ARG A 22 12.46 3.82 11.70
N ARG A 23 11.23 3.56 12.15
CA ARG A 23 10.96 2.83 13.39
C ARG A 23 9.92 1.74 13.12
N MET A 24 10.09 0.58 13.74
CA MET A 24 9.13 -0.52 13.67
C MET A 24 7.73 -0.10 14.14
N ASP A 25 7.62 0.62 15.26
CA ASP A 25 6.32 1.04 15.82
C ASP A 25 5.51 1.90 14.84
N THR A 26 6.16 2.85 14.17
CA THR A 26 5.51 3.71 13.17
C THR A 26 5.13 2.94 11.92
N ALA A 27 5.97 1.99 11.50
CA ALA A 27 5.71 1.15 10.33
C ALA A 27 4.49 0.23 10.54
N VAL A 28 4.38 -0.39 11.72
CA VAL A 28 3.23 -1.24 12.08
C VAL A 28 1.94 -0.42 12.14
N GLY A 29 1.97 0.74 12.82
CA GLY A 29 0.82 1.63 12.89
C GLY A 29 0.35 2.10 11.51
N MET A 30 1.30 2.44 10.63
CA MET A 30 1.00 2.89 9.26
C MET A 30 0.43 1.75 8.41
N GLY A 31 0.99 0.55 8.51
CA GLY A 31 0.48 -0.63 7.80
C GLY A 31 -0.96 -0.96 8.19
N LEU A 32 -1.27 -0.97 9.48
CA LEU A 32 -2.64 -1.20 9.98
C LEU A 32 -3.62 -0.14 9.49
N ALA A 33 -3.23 1.14 9.49
CA ALA A 33 -4.06 2.21 8.94
C ALA A 33 -4.34 2.01 7.45
N VAL A 34 -3.33 1.61 6.67
CA VAL A 34 -3.50 1.34 5.23
C VAL A 34 -4.37 0.11 4.98
N ILE A 35 -4.26 -0.96 5.78
CA ILE A 35 -5.16 -2.12 5.69
C ILE A 35 -6.62 -1.70 5.89
N PHE A 36 -6.89 -0.92 6.93
CA PHE A 36 -8.23 -0.44 7.21
C PHE A 36 -8.77 0.44 6.08
N VAL A 37 -8.02 1.47 5.67
CA VAL A 37 -8.43 2.39 4.61
C VAL A 37 -8.62 1.67 3.29
N LEU A 38 -7.69 0.79 2.88
CA LEU A 38 -7.76 0.13 1.58
C LEU A 38 -8.91 -0.88 1.48
N THR A 39 -9.21 -1.58 2.57
CA THR A 39 -10.34 -2.52 2.63
C THR A 39 -11.67 -1.81 2.44
N ILE A 40 -11.87 -0.68 3.13
CA ILE A 40 -13.11 0.10 3.01
C ILE A 40 -13.14 0.83 1.66
N ALA A 41 -12.01 1.40 1.21
CA ALA A 41 -11.93 2.09 -0.06
C ALA A 41 -12.29 1.15 -1.22
N THR A 42 -11.73 -0.07 -1.27
CA THR A 42 -12.06 -1.04 -2.33
C THR A 42 -13.54 -1.41 -2.36
N ALA A 43 -14.16 -1.62 -1.20
CA ALA A 43 -15.59 -1.89 -1.09
C ALA A 43 -16.46 -0.72 -1.59
N ILE A 44 -16.14 0.51 -1.18
CA ILE A 44 -16.90 1.70 -1.57
C ILE A 44 -16.68 2.03 -3.05
N THR A 45 -15.44 2.00 -3.53
CA THR A 45 -15.12 2.28 -4.95
C THR A 45 -15.76 1.26 -5.88
N TYR A 46 -15.89 -0.01 -5.44
CA TYR A 46 -16.64 -1.02 -6.18
C TYR A 46 -18.10 -0.61 -6.35
N TRP A 47 -18.75 -0.24 -5.25
CA TRP A 47 -20.14 0.17 -5.27
C TRP A 47 -20.35 1.44 -6.11
N VAL A 48 -19.47 2.43 -5.97
CA VAL A 48 -19.51 3.67 -6.75
C VAL A 48 -19.35 3.40 -8.25
N GLN A 49 -18.47 2.47 -8.63
CA GLN A 49 -18.26 2.14 -10.04
C GLN A 49 -19.52 1.51 -10.67
N TYR A 50 -20.09 0.49 -10.03
CA TYR A 50 -21.23 -0.25 -10.59
C TYR A 50 -22.54 0.52 -10.50
N THR A 51 -22.75 1.31 -9.45
CA THR A 51 -24.01 2.04 -9.23
C THR A 51 -24.04 3.41 -9.92
N PHE A 52 -22.90 4.09 -10.07
CA PHE A 52 -22.86 5.44 -10.67
C PHE A 52 -22.09 5.48 -11.99
N LEU A 53 -20.85 5.00 -12.05
CA LEU A 53 -20.03 5.26 -13.25
C LEU A 53 -20.48 4.46 -14.47
N ASN A 54 -20.87 3.20 -14.29
CA ASN A 54 -21.33 2.34 -15.36
C ASN A 54 -22.66 2.81 -15.99
N PRO A 55 -23.74 3.11 -15.25
CA PRO A 55 -25.01 3.52 -15.86
C PRO A 55 -24.95 4.89 -16.54
N TYR A 56 -24.14 5.82 -16.02
CA TYR A 56 -24.02 7.15 -16.61
C TYR A 56 -22.92 7.24 -17.68
N ASN A 57 -22.12 6.18 -17.90
CA ASN A 57 -21.01 6.13 -18.86
C ASN A 57 -19.85 7.12 -18.54
N LEU A 58 -19.61 7.40 -17.25
CA LEU A 58 -18.57 8.36 -16.78
C LEU A 58 -17.21 7.69 -16.52
N GLY A 59 -16.76 6.80 -17.41
CA GLY A 59 -15.46 6.11 -17.24
C GLY A 59 -14.27 7.06 -17.08
N TYR A 60 -14.32 8.26 -17.68
CA TYR A 60 -13.25 9.25 -17.62
C TYR A 60 -13.10 9.94 -16.24
N LEU A 61 -14.14 9.94 -15.38
CA LEU A 61 -14.08 10.51 -14.02
C LEU A 61 -13.57 9.53 -12.97
N GLN A 62 -13.37 8.25 -13.32
CA GLN A 62 -13.07 7.19 -12.37
C GLN A 62 -11.96 7.53 -11.38
N THR A 63 -10.81 7.98 -11.89
CA THR A 63 -9.66 8.32 -11.06
C THR A 63 -9.97 9.45 -10.08
N ILE A 64 -10.67 10.50 -10.52
CA ILE A 64 -11.01 11.66 -9.68
C ILE A 64 -11.96 11.23 -8.57
N VAL A 65 -13.00 10.47 -8.91
CA VAL A 65 -13.98 9.97 -7.93
C VAL A 65 -13.31 9.07 -6.90
N PHE A 66 -12.39 8.20 -7.32
CA PHE A 66 -11.67 7.29 -6.41
C PHE A 66 -10.78 8.05 -5.44
N ILE A 67 -10.05 9.07 -5.91
CA ILE A 67 -9.25 9.94 -5.05
C ILE A 67 -10.14 10.64 -4.01
N LEU A 68 -11.31 11.15 -4.40
CA LEU A 68 -12.25 11.79 -3.47
C LEU A 68 -12.77 10.83 -2.39
N VAL A 69 -13.13 9.60 -2.77
CA VAL A 69 -13.56 8.56 -1.83
C VAL A 69 -12.45 8.25 -0.82
N ILE A 70 -11.22 8.04 -1.31
CA ILE A 70 -10.07 7.75 -0.45
C ILE A 70 -9.78 8.94 0.47
N ALA A 71 -9.82 10.17 -0.05
CA ALA A 71 -9.59 11.37 0.74
C ALA A 71 -10.59 11.53 1.89
N ALA A 72 -11.88 11.32 1.62
CA ALA A 72 -12.92 11.35 2.65
C ALA A 72 -12.71 10.26 3.72
N LEU A 73 -12.31 9.05 3.33
CA LEU A 73 -12.03 7.96 4.26
C LEU A 73 -10.80 8.24 5.13
N VAL A 74 -9.71 8.73 4.55
CA VAL A 74 -8.51 9.08 5.34
C VAL A 74 -8.80 10.23 6.30
N GLN A 75 -9.59 11.21 5.88
CA GLN A 75 -10.01 12.30 6.77
C GLN A 75 -10.82 11.77 7.96
N PHE A 76 -11.71 10.81 7.72
CA PHE A 76 -12.44 10.13 8.79
C PHE A 76 -11.49 9.39 9.74
N VAL A 77 -10.50 8.68 9.22
CA VAL A 77 -9.47 7.99 10.02
C VAL A 77 -8.62 8.98 10.81
N GLU A 78 -8.31 10.14 10.26
CA GLU A 78 -7.59 11.21 10.97
C GLU A 78 -8.34 11.65 12.23
N MET A 79 -9.62 11.97 12.08
CA MET A 79 -10.49 12.38 13.19
C MET A 79 -10.63 11.26 14.23
N PHE A 80 -10.73 10.00 13.78
CA PHE A 80 -10.80 8.83 14.66
C PHE A 80 -9.50 8.66 15.48
N LEU A 81 -8.34 8.67 14.83
CA LEU A 81 -7.04 8.50 15.49
C LEU A 81 -6.75 9.62 16.50
N ARG A 82 -7.11 10.87 16.16
CA ARG A 82 -6.96 12.01 17.06
C ARG A 82 -7.75 11.85 18.36
N LYS A 83 -8.89 11.17 18.34
CA LYS A 83 -9.77 10.98 19.49
C LYS A 83 -9.49 9.72 20.31
N PHE A 84 -9.23 8.59 19.65
CA PHE A 84 -9.08 7.30 20.35
C PHE A 84 -7.64 6.98 20.74
N THR A 85 -6.65 7.42 19.94
CA THR A 85 -5.23 7.09 20.16
C THR A 85 -4.31 8.30 19.91
N PRO A 86 -4.26 9.26 20.85
CA PRO A 86 -3.37 10.42 20.78
C PRO A 86 -1.88 10.11 20.54
N PRO A 87 -1.26 9.08 21.15
CA PRO A 87 0.16 8.80 20.90
C PRO A 87 0.42 8.35 19.47
N LEU A 88 -0.49 7.59 18.87
CA LEU A 88 -0.37 7.16 17.48
C LEU A 88 -0.57 8.33 16.52
N TYR A 89 -1.50 9.25 16.82
CA TYR A 89 -1.69 10.48 16.05
C TYR A 89 -0.46 11.39 16.08
N GLN A 90 0.24 11.52 17.22
CA GLN A 90 1.48 12.31 17.28
C GLN A 90 2.60 11.72 16.41
N ALA A 91 2.67 10.39 16.30
CA ALA A 91 3.68 9.71 15.49
C ALA A 91 3.33 9.67 13.99
N LEU A 92 2.05 9.53 13.64
CA LEU A 92 1.60 9.35 12.26
C LEU A 92 0.93 10.58 11.64
N GLY A 93 0.54 11.60 12.40
CA GLY A 93 -0.34 12.69 11.93
C GLY A 93 0.16 13.40 10.66
N ILE A 94 1.47 13.59 10.53
CA ILE A 94 2.11 14.18 9.34
C ILE A 94 2.06 13.24 8.13
N PHE A 95 1.99 11.93 8.35
CA PHE A 95 1.98 10.88 7.33
C PHE A 95 0.57 10.46 6.90
N LEU A 96 -0.49 10.87 7.60
CA LEU A 96 -1.87 10.55 7.20
C LEU A 96 -2.22 11.09 5.80
N PRO A 97 -1.88 12.35 5.43
CA PRO A 97 -2.04 12.84 4.07
C PRO A 97 -1.24 12.06 3.00
N LEU A 98 -0.20 11.32 3.40
CA LEU A 98 0.53 10.44 2.47
C LEU A 98 -0.25 9.16 2.15
N ILE A 99 -1.32 8.83 2.90
CA ILE A 99 -2.21 7.71 2.58
C ILE A 99 -3.11 8.08 1.40
N THR A 100 -3.66 9.31 1.36
CA THR A 100 -4.56 9.75 0.28
C THR A 100 -3.85 9.82 -1.07
N THR A 101 -2.59 10.24 -1.05
CA THR A 101 -1.72 10.36 -2.22
C THR A 101 -0.92 9.08 -2.50
N ASN A 102 -1.22 7.98 -1.80
CA ASN A 102 -0.53 6.72 -2.01
C ASN A 102 -0.95 6.06 -3.33
N CYS A 103 -0.01 5.98 -4.26
CA CYS A 103 -0.22 5.36 -5.56
C CYS A 103 -0.65 3.89 -5.46
N ALA A 104 -0.21 3.15 -4.42
CA ALA A 104 -0.61 1.76 -4.22
C ALA A 104 -2.10 1.65 -3.85
N VAL A 105 -2.62 2.58 -3.04
CA VAL A 105 -4.03 2.58 -2.62
C VAL A 105 -4.94 2.83 -3.81
N LEU A 106 -4.62 3.85 -4.61
CA LEU A 106 -5.35 4.16 -5.85
C LEU A 106 -5.23 3.04 -6.89
N GLY A 107 -4.02 2.50 -7.07
CA GLY A 107 -3.76 1.42 -8.02
C GLY A 107 -4.55 0.16 -7.73
N VAL A 108 -4.63 -0.26 -6.46
CA VAL A 108 -5.42 -1.42 -6.03
C VAL A 108 -6.91 -1.21 -6.32
N ALA A 109 -7.46 -0.03 -6.02
CA ALA A 109 -8.86 0.29 -6.31
C ALA A 109 -9.18 0.21 -7.82
N ILE A 110 -8.30 0.74 -8.68
CA ILE A 110 -8.46 0.68 -10.13
C ILE A 110 -8.31 -0.76 -10.65
N LEU A 111 -7.32 -1.51 -10.14
CA LEU A 111 -7.08 -2.89 -10.55
C LEU A 111 -8.24 -3.82 -10.19
N CYS A 112 -8.92 -3.58 -9.05
CA CYS A 112 -10.12 -4.31 -8.68
C CYS A 112 -11.20 -4.23 -9.77
N ILE A 113 -11.43 -3.02 -10.28
CA ILE A 113 -12.41 -2.79 -11.35
C ILE A 113 -11.92 -3.36 -12.69
N ARG A 114 -10.67 -3.10 -13.06
CA ARG A 114 -10.11 -3.56 -14.35
C ARG A 114 -10.08 -5.07 -14.49
N ARG A 115 -9.90 -5.80 -13.39
CA ARG A 115 -9.93 -7.27 -13.37
C ARG A 115 -11.34 -7.84 -13.24
N ALA A 116 -12.37 -6.99 -13.20
CA ALA A 116 -13.77 -7.37 -13.08
C ALA A 116 -14.05 -8.34 -11.92
N TYR A 117 -13.42 -8.11 -10.77
CA TYR A 117 -13.66 -8.94 -9.58
C TYR A 117 -15.11 -8.81 -9.10
N THR A 118 -15.64 -9.86 -8.47
CA THR A 118 -16.90 -9.77 -7.72
C THR A 118 -16.70 -8.99 -6.42
N PHE A 119 -17.78 -8.51 -5.79
CA PHE A 119 -17.70 -7.79 -4.51
C PHE A 119 -16.84 -8.49 -3.43
N PRO A 120 -17.05 -9.79 -3.11
CA PRO A 120 -16.22 -10.47 -2.11
C PRO A 120 -14.75 -10.61 -2.54
N GLU A 121 -14.50 -10.85 -3.84
CA GLU A 121 -13.14 -10.93 -4.36
C GLU A 121 -12.42 -9.57 -4.29
N ALA A 122 -13.13 -8.47 -4.53
CA ALA A 122 -12.56 -7.12 -4.44
C ALA A 122 -12.12 -6.77 -3.01
N VAL A 123 -12.90 -7.15 -1.99
CA VAL A 123 -12.57 -6.95 -0.58
C VAL A 123 -11.36 -7.82 -0.17
N VAL A 124 -11.38 -9.10 -0.55
CA VAL A 124 -10.26 -10.02 -0.28
C VAL A 124 -8.98 -9.53 -0.97
N PHE A 125 -9.08 -9.02 -2.20
CA PHE A 125 -7.95 -8.43 -2.92
C PHE A 125 -7.42 -7.19 -2.22
N GLY A 126 -8.30 -6.28 -1.76
CA GLY A 126 -7.91 -5.10 -1.00
C GLY A 126 -7.15 -5.44 0.28
N ILE A 127 -7.67 -6.38 1.09
CA ILE A 127 -7.01 -6.85 2.31
C ILE A 127 -5.65 -7.47 1.99
N ALA A 128 -5.60 -8.38 1.01
CA ALA A 128 -4.37 -9.09 0.66
C ALA A 128 -3.29 -8.16 0.08
N SER A 129 -3.67 -7.15 -0.71
CA SER A 129 -2.74 -6.12 -1.19
C SER A 129 -2.23 -5.24 -0.05
N ALA A 130 -3.08 -4.83 0.88
CA ALA A 130 -2.67 -4.02 2.02
C ALA A 130 -1.80 -4.78 3.02
N SER A 131 -2.06 -6.08 3.23
CA SER A 131 -1.19 -6.92 4.04
C SER A 131 0.18 -7.09 3.39
N GLY A 132 0.24 -7.21 2.05
CA GLY A 132 1.49 -7.24 1.30
C GLY A 132 2.30 -5.95 1.44
N PHE A 133 1.63 -4.79 1.40
CA PHE A 133 2.27 -3.49 1.69
C PHE A 133 2.81 -3.44 3.12
N THR A 134 2.01 -3.85 4.09
CA THR A 134 2.37 -3.83 5.52
C THR A 134 3.57 -4.72 5.79
N LEU A 135 3.60 -5.93 5.24
CA LEU A 135 4.72 -6.85 5.39
C LEU A 135 6.02 -6.29 4.79
N ALA A 136 5.95 -5.70 3.59
CA ALA A 136 7.10 -5.03 2.98
C ALA A 136 7.59 -3.84 3.82
N LEU A 137 6.66 -3.06 4.38
CA LEU A 137 6.99 -1.90 5.22
C LEU A 137 7.68 -2.31 6.52
N ILE A 138 7.19 -3.36 7.19
CA ILE A 138 7.78 -3.90 8.42
C ILE A 138 9.17 -4.47 8.15
N LEU A 139 9.35 -5.23 7.06
CA LEU A 139 10.67 -5.73 6.66
C LEU A 139 11.67 -4.59 6.44
N MET A 140 11.23 -3.53 5.75
CA MET A 140 12.08 -2.36 5.52
C MET A 140 12.42 -1.63 6.81
N ALA A 141 11.46 -1.49 7.73
CA ALA A 141 11.69 -0.86 9.03
C ALA A 141 12.73 -1.65 9.84
N GLY A 142 12.59 -2.97 9.91
CA GLY A 142 13.56 -3.83 10.60
C GLY A 142 14.96 -3.77 9.98
N ILE A 143 15.06 -3.69 8.65
CA ILE A 143 16.34 -3.51 7.95
C ILE A 143 16.95 -2.14 8.29
N ARG A 144 16.16 -1.07 8.24
CA ARG A 144 16.63 0.30 8.51
C ARG A 144 17.08 0.49 9.96
N GLU A 145 16.36 -0.09 10.91
CA GLU A 145 16.71 -0.01 12.34
C GLU A 145 18.05 -0.70 12.63
N ARG A 146 18.35 -1.82 11.95
CA ARG A 146 19.69 -2.47 12.02
C ARG A 146 20.78 -1.64 11.35
N LEU A 147 20.46 -0.98 10.26
CA LEU A 147 21.39 -0.13 9.51
C LEU A 147 21.77 1.16 10.25
N GLU A 148 20.89 1.69 11.11
CA GLU A 148 21.22 2.84 11.96
C GLU A 148 22.34 2.54 12.96
N ILE A 149 22.49 1.29 13.38
CA ILE A 149 23.54 0.82 14.30
C ILE A 149 24.83 0.44 13.53
N SER A 150 24.74 0.30 12.21
CA SER A 150 25.85 -0.12 11.35
C SER A 150 26.71 1.05 10.89
N ASP A 151 27.97 0.79 10.57
CA ASP A 151 28.93 1.83 10.18
C ASP A 151 28.75 2.25 8.72
N VAL A 152 27.74 3.10 8.47
CA VAL A 152 27.41 3.61 7.14
C VAL A 152 28.22 4.89 6.85
N PRO A 153 28.89 5.01 5.68
CA PRO A 153 29.58 6.23 5.28
C PRO A 153 28.64 7.44 5.29
N ARG A 154 29.12 8.59 5.81
CA ARG A 154 28.32 9.81 6.00
C ARG A 154 27.48 10.24 4.78
N PRO A 155 27.95 10.13 3.51
CA PRO A 155 27.16 10.52 2.34
C PRO A 155 25.92 9.65 2.10
N PHE A 156 25.91 8.41 2.58
CA PHE A 156 24.84 7.43 2.32
C PHE A 156 23.79 7.37 3.44
N ARG A 157 23.98 8.08 4.55
CA ARG A 157 23.06 8.02 5.69
C ARG A 157 21.68 8.57 5.35
N GLY A 158 20.65 7.98 5.97
CA GLY A 158 19.26 8.43 5.82
C GLY A 158 18.56 7.87 4.58
N THR A 159 18.02 8.76 3.74
CA THR A 159 17.18 8.35 2.60
C THR A 159 17.96 7.64 1.50
N ALA A 160 19.24 7.99 1.29
CA ALA A 160 20.07 7.41 0.24
C ALA A 160 20.24 5.88 0.43
N ILE A 161 20.71 5.43 1.59
CA ILE A 161 20.77 4.00 1.89
C ILE A 161 19.38 3.36 1.92
N GLY A 162 18.37 4.12 2.34
CA GLY A 162 16.98 3.70 2.28
C GLY A 162 16.48 3.38 0.87
N LEU A 163 16.93 4.10 -0.16
CA LEU A 163 16.62 3.80 -1.56
C LEU A 163 17.42 2.60 -2.09
N ILE A 164 18.70 2.49 -1.74
CA ILE A 164 19.54 1.34 -2.11
C ILE A 164 18.93 0.05 -1.55
N MET A 165 18.56 0.05 -0.27
CA MET A 165 17.92 -1.10 0.37
C MET A 165 16.55 -1.41 -0.21
N ALA A 166 15.76 -0.39 -0.58
CA ALA A 166 14.49 -0.61 -1.27
C ALA A 166 14.70 -1.32 -2.62
N GLY A 167 15.75 -0.94 -3.37
CA GLY A 167 16.14 -1.61 -4.61
C GLY A 167 16.62 -3.04 -4.41
N LEU A 168 17.45 -3.30 -3.40
CA LEU A 168 17.89 -4.66 -3.05
C LEU A 168 16.72 -5.54 -2.60
N MET A 169 15.79 -4.98 -1.84
CA MET A 169 14.56 -5.68 -1.45
C MET A 169 13.69 -5.97 -2.67
N ALA A 170 13.52 -5.00 -3.59
CA ALA A 170 12.82 -5.22 -4.86
C ALA A 170 13.42 -6.39 -5.66
N LEU A 171 14.74 -6.44 -5.81
CA LEU A 171 15.44 -7.54 -6.48
C LEU A 171 15.20 -8.89 -5.80
N ALA A 172 15.27 -8.95 -4.47
CA ALA A 172 15.03 -10.17 -3.71
C ALA A 172 13.60 -10.69 -3.91
N PHE A 173 12.61 -9.80 -3.94
CA PHE A 173 11.22 -10.19 -4.17
C PHE A 173 10.89 -10.51 -5.63
N PHE A 174 11.59 -9.89 -6.60
CA PHE A 174 11.46 -10.22 -8.02
C PHE A 174 11.87 -11.68 -8.30
N GLY A 175 12.83 -12.21 -7.53
CA GLY A 175 13.21 -13.63 -7.57
C GLY A 175 12.06 -14.60 -7.28
N PHE A 176 11.07 -14.21 -6.48
CA PHE A 176 9.89 -15.05 -6.20
C PHE A 176 8.83 -15.01 -7.29
N VAL A 177 8.82 -13.99 -8.16
CA VAL A 177 7.86 -13.89 -9.27
C VAL A 177 8.06 -15.03 -10.29
N GLY A 178 9.29 -15.51 -10.46
CA GLY A 178 9.61 -16.65 -11.34
C GLY A 178 9.06 -18.00 -10.84
N VAL A 179 8.77 -18.12 -9.55
CA VAL A 179 8.19 -19.34 -8.96
C VAL A 179 6.71 -19.50 -9.35
N ASP A 180 5.97 -18.39 -9.44
CA ASP A 180 4.58 -18.40 -9.92
C ASP A 180 4.52 -18.76 -11.41
N ALA A 181 5.44 -18.22 -12.23
CA ALA A 181 5.49 -18.47 -13.67
C ALA A 181 5.76 -19.96 -13.98
N SER A 182 6.64 -20.60 -13.22
CA SER A 182 6.94 -22.03 -13.34
C SER A 182 5.80 -22.93 -12.85
N LEU A 183 5.05 -22.54 -11.81
CA LEU A 183 3.85 -23.26 -11.37
C LEU A 183 2.68 -23.14 -12.37
N THR A 184 2.47 -21.97 -12.97
CA THR A 184 1.48 -21.81 -14.05
C THR A 184 1.83 -22.59 -15.31
N ALA A 185 3.12 -22.75 -15.61
CA ALA A 185 3.59 -23.58 -16.72
C ALA A 185 3.37 -25.09 -16.46
N LEU A 186 3.43 -25.54 -15.21
CA LEU A 186 3.12 -26.92 -14.82
C LEU A 186 1.61 -27.22 -14.76
N SER A 187 0.75 -26.21 -14.55
CA SER A 187 -0.71 -26.36 -14.59
C SER A 187 -1.31 -26.39 -16.00
N GLN A 188 -0.51 -26.11 -17.04
CA GLN A 188 -0.91 -26.15 -18.45
C GLN A 188 -0.46 -27.41 -19.19
N ASN A 189 0.26 -28.33 -18.52
CA ASN A 189 0.63 -29.66 -19.00
C ASN A 189 -0.08 -30.74 -18.17
#